data_AF-A0A946WWR8-F1
#
_entry.id   AF-A0A946WWR8-F1
#
_cell.length_a   1.000
_cell.length_b   1.000
_cell.length_c   1.000
_cell.angle_alpha   90.00
_cell.angle_beta   90.00
_cell.angle_gamma   90.00
#
_symmetry.space_group_name_H-M   'P 1'
#
loop_
_entity.id
_entity.type
_entity.pdbx_description
1 polymer ?
#
loop_
_entity_poly.entity_id
_entity_poly.type
_entity_poly.pdbx_seq_one_letter_code
_entity_poly.pdbx_strand_id
1 'polypeptide(L)' 'MNALRNKVQLIGRLGQDPKIITFDEGKSKVNFSVATNESYRDNEGDKVERTQWHEIVA' A
#
# COMPACT_ATOMS: atom_id res chain seq x y z
N MET A 1 -5.22 -10.08 29.03
CA MET A 1 -4.54 -9.00 28.30
C MET A 1 -4.31 -9.47 26.87
N ASN A 2 -5.00 -8.90 25.89
CA ASN A 2 -4.75 -9.22 24.48
C ASN A 2 -3.56 -8.35 24.01
N ALA A 3 -2.36 -8.92 24.00
CA ALA A 3 -1.13 -8.26 23.55
C ALA A 3 -0.94 -8.40 22.04
N LEU A 4 -1.98 -8.10 21.26
CA LEU A 4 -1.92 -8.23 19.79
C LEU A 4 -1.59 -6.86 19.18
N ARG A 5 -0.42 -6.76 18.56
CA ARG A 5 0.07 -5.56 17.87
C ARG A 5 0.02 -5.78 16.37
N ASN A 6 -0.83 -5.02 15.68
CA ASN A 6 -0.86 -4.95 14.23
C ASN A 6 -0.30 -3.59 13.79
N LYS A 7 0.86 -3.59 13.10
CA LYS A 7 1.50 -2.38 12.56
C LYS A 7 2.05 -2.69 11.18
N VAL A 8 1.75 -1.82 10.22
CA VAL A 8 2.27 -1.88 8.84
C VAL A 8 3.05 -0.60 8.55
N GLN A 9 4.18 -0.72 7.83
CA GLN A 9 4.95 0.40 7.30
C GLN A 9 5.23 0.15 5.83
N LEU A 10 4.80 1.06 4.95
CA LEU A 10 4.99 0.97 3.51
C LEU A 10 5.77 2.20 3.02
N ILE A 11 6.73 1.97 2.13
CA ILE A 11 7.47 3.02 1.42
C ILE A 11 7.39 2.67 -0.06
N GLY A 12 6.78 3.53 -0.85
CA GLY A 12 6.49 3.25 -2.25
C GLY A 12 6.02 4.48 -3.00
N ARG A 13 5.50 4.26 -4.20
CA ARG A 13 4.98 5.31 -5.09
C ARG A 13 3.46 5.23 -5.16
N LEU A 14 2.79 6.37 -5.26
CA LEU A 14 1.35 6.41 -5.51
C LEU A 14 1.06 5.89 -6.92
N GLY A 15 0.04 5.04 -7.06
CA GLY A 15 -0.42 4.56 -8.38
C GLY A 15 -1.25 5.56 -9.15
N GLN A 16 -1.97 6.41 -8.42
CA GLN A 16 -2.83 7.47 -8.92
C GLN A 16 -3.03 8.52 -7.84
N ASP A 17 -3.57 9.67 -8.20
CA ASP A 17 -3.95 10.69 -7.24
C ASP A 17 -4.98 10.14 -6.23
N PRO A 18 -4.87 10.45 -4.92
CA PRO A 18 -5.81 9.97 -3.92
C PRO A 18 -7.25 10.43 -4.23
N LYS A 19 -8.19 9.50 -4.15
CA LYS A 19 -9.62 9.79 -4.34
C LYS A 19 -10.25 10.14 -3.00
N ILE A 20 -10.78 11.36 -2.90
CA ILE A 20 -11.44 11.86 -1.69
C ILE A 20 -12.95 11.86 -1.91
N ILE A 21 -13.68 11.29 -0.97
CA ILE A 21 -15.14 11.29 -0.91
C ILE A 21 -15.54 11.99 0.38
N THR A 22 -16.26 13.11 0.27
CA THR A 22 -16.84 13.82 1.42
C THR A 22 -18.28 13.37 1.59
N PHE A 23 -18.66 12.99 2.80
CA PHE A 23 -20.01 12.59 3.18
C PHE A 23 -20.77 13.74 3.82
N ASP A 24 -22.10 13.67 3.79
CA ASP A 24 -23.01 14.73 4.24
C ASP A 24 -22.81 15.13 5.71
N GLU A 25 -22.29 14.23 6.55
CA GLU A 25 -21.98 14.50 7.97
C GLU A 25 -20.60 15.16 8.20
N GLY A 26 -19.96 15.68 7.16
CA GLY A 26 -18.63 16.31 7.26
C GLY A 26 -17.48 15.32 7.47
N LYS A 27 -17.74 14.01 7.34
CA LYS A 27 -16.69 12.98 7.31
C LYS A 27 -16.11 12.90 5.90
N SER A 28 -14.83 12.58 5.79
CA SER A 28 -14.18 12.33 4.51
C SER A 28 -13.52 10.97 4.53
N LYS A 29 -13.55 10.28 3.39
CA LYS A 29 -12.82 9.04 3.13
C LYS A 29 -11.85 9.28 1.99
N VAL A 30 -10.61 8.83 2.14
CA VAL A 30 -9.60 8.81 1.08
C VAL A 30 -9.27 7.36 0.71
N ASN A 31 -9.14 7.09 -0.58
CA ASN A 31 -8.63 5.83 -1.10
C ASN A 31 -7.47 6.10 -2.07
N PHE A 32 -6.35 5.41 -1.89
CA PHE A 32 -5.20 5.46 -2.78
C PHE A 32 -4.47 4.11 -2.81
N SER A 33 -3.69 3.89 -3.88
CA SER A 33 -2.84 2.70 -4.01
C SER A 33 -1.36 3.06 -3.93
N VAL A 34 -0.58 2.20 -3.28
CA VAL A 34 0.89 2.32 -3.17
C VAL A 34 1.56 1.13 -3.84
N ALA A 35 2.44 1.41 -4.80
CA ALA A 35 3.34 0.45 -5.41
C ALA A 35 4.63 0.33 -4.60
N THR A 36 4.97 -0.88 -4.17
CA THR A 36 6.28 -1.22 -3.57
C THR A 36 7.02 -2.19 -4.47
N ASN A 37 8.30 -1.92 -4.76
CA ASN A 37 9.15 -2.77 -5.59
C ASN A 37 10.06 -3.63 -4.70
N GLU A 38 10.19 -4.89 -5.05
CA GLU A 38 11.17 -5.81 -4.50
C GLU A 38 12.01 -6.37 -5.66
N SER A 39 13.34 -6.38 -5.51
CA SER A 39 14.22 -7.04 -6.46
C SER A 39 15.01 -8.12 -5.76
N TYR A 40 14.93 -9.34 -6.29
CA TYR A 40 15.62 -10.51 -5.77
C TYR A 40 16.18 -11.33 -6.93
N ARG A 41 17.07 -12.28 -6.62
CA ARG A 41 17.48 -13.31 -7.57
C ARG A 41 16.64 -14.55 -7.35
N ASP A 42 16.10 -15.12 -8.41
CA ASP A 42 15.41 -16.40 -8.33
C ASP A 42 16.41 -17.57 -8.23
N ASN A 43 15.87 -18.79 -8.21
CA ASN A 43 16.67 -20.00 -8.09
C ASN A 43 17.52 -20.29 -9.35
N GLU A 44 17.20 -19.68 -10.49
CA GLU A 44 17.93 -19.83 -11.76
C GLU A 44 19.07 -18.79 -11.85
N GLY A 45 19.10 -17.83 -10.92
CA GLY A 45 20.12 -16.79 -10.80
C GLY A 45 19.74 -15.48 -11.49
N ASP A 46 18.54 -15.41 -12.08
CA ASP A 46 18.06 -14.25 -12.80
C ASP A 46 17.55 -13.19 -11.85
N LYS A 47 17.82 -11.93 -12.20
CA LYS A 47 17.33 -10.78 -11.43
C LYS A 47 15.85 -10.57 -11.76
N VAL A 48 15.00 -10.81 -10.78
CA VAL A 48 13.56 -10.55 -10.87
C VAL A 48 13.26 -9.22 -10.18
N GLU A 49 12.39 -8.42 -10.80
CA GLU A 49 11.78 -7.26 -10.18
C GLU A 49 10.27 -7.51 -10.05
N ARG A 50 9.75 -7.39 -8.84
CA ARG A 50 8.34 -7.61 -8.53
C ARG A 50 7.74 -6.38 -7.88
N THR A 51 6.66 -5.87 -8.48
CA THR A 51 5.85 -4.80 -7.92
C THR A 51 4.67 -5.39 -7.17
N GLN A 52 4.46 -4.95 -5.93
CA GLN A 52 3.25 -5.21 -5.15
C GLN A 52 2.43 -3.93 -5.04
N TRP A 53 1.11 -4.08 -5.10
CA TRP A 53 0.16 -2.98 -5.00
C TRP A 53 -0.66 -3.13 -3.73
N HIS A 54 -0.66 -2.08 -2.90
CA HIS A 54 -1.40 -2.03 -1.65
C HIS A 54 -2.50 -0.97 -1.74
N GLU A 55 -3.73 -1.33 -1.41
CA GLU A 55 -4.85 -0.39 -1.34
C GLU A 55 -4.97 0.15 0.09
N ILE A 56 -4.97 1.48 0.23
CA ILE A 56 -5.01 2.19 1.52
C ILE A 56 -6.28 3.01 1.60
N VAL A 57 -7.01 2.83 2.68
CA VAL A 57 -8.24 3.56 3.00
C VAL A 57 -8.06 4.29 4.32
N ALA A 58 -8.35 5.59 4.34
CA ALA A 58 -8.33 6.42 5.54
C ALA A 58 -9.51 7.39 5.60
#